data_AF-A0A3C1LTY4-F1
#
_entry.id   AF-A0A3C1LTY4-F1
#
_cell.length_a   1.000
_cell.length_b   1.000
_cell.length_c   1.000
_cell.angle_alpha   90.00
_cell.angle_beta   90.00
_cell.angle_gamma   90.00
#
_symmetry.space_group_name_H-M   'P 1'
#
loop_
_entity.id
_entity.type
_entity.pdbx_description
1 polymer ?
#
loop_
_entity_poly.entity_id
_entity_poly.type
_entity_poly.pdbx_seq_one_letter_code
_entity_poly.pdbx_strand_id
1 'polypeptide(L)' 'MQNDIYQKVKERMIRYAKVNTQSQPYSGTWPTTSCQFDLARMLRDELVGIGVSDVFLDEKSCVIYGHIHSEIRNKSWNKI' A
#
# COMPACT_ATOMS: atom_id res chain seq x y z
N MET A 1 26.06 -5.35 -10.97
CA MET A 1 25.04 -5.44 -9.91
C MET A 1 23.73 -4.95 -10.52
N GLN A 2 22.86 -5.87 -10.93
CA GLN A 2 21.59 -5.53 -11.57
C GLN A 2 20.78 -4.64 -10.61
N ASN A 3 20.09 -3.63 -11.15
CA ASN A 3 19.34 -2.64 -10.38
C ASN A 3 18.28 -3.30 -9.45
N ASP A 4 18.60 -3.44 -8.16
CA ASP A 4 17.78 -4.13 -7.14
C ASP A 4 16.38 -3.51 -7.00
N ILE A 5 16.29 -2.19 -7.10
CA ILE A 5 15.02 -1.45 -7.08
C ILE A 5 14.13 -1.92 -8.24
N TYR A 6 14.70 -2.05 -9.45
CA TYR A 6 13.95 -2.50 -10.62
C TYR A 6 13.37 -3.90 -10.43
N GLN A 7 14.14 -4.86 -9.88
CA GLN A 7 13.63 -6.21 -9.64
C GLN A 7 12.49 -6.21 -8.62
N LYS A 8 12.67 -5.51 -7.48
CA LYS A 8 11.64 -5.41 -6.43
C LYS A 8 10.34 -4.77 -6.93
N VAL A 9 10.43 -3.70 -7.72
CA VAL A 9 9.25 -3.04 -8.31
C VAL A 9 8.58 -3.95 -9.33
N LYS A 10 9.34 -4.57 -10.23
CA LYS A 10 8.82 -5.50 -11.24
C LYS A 10 8.06 -6.67 -10.59
N GLU A 11 8.64 -7.28 -9.57
CA GLU A 11 8.02 -8.40 -8.84
C GLU A 11 6.71 -7.99 -8.16
N ARG A 12 6.69 -6.86 -7.44
CA ARG A 12 5.48 -6.32 -6.82
C ARG A 12 4.40 -5.99 -7.84
N MET A 13 4.76 -5.28 -8.90
CA MET A 13 3.84 -4.91 -9.98
C MET A 13 3.20 -6.14 -10.62
N ILE A 14 3.98 -7.16 -10.97
CA ILE A 14 3.46 -8.40 -11.57
C ILE A 14 2.58 -9.17 -10.56
N ARG A 15 2.92 -9.19 -9.27
CA ARG A 15 2.09 -9.84 -8.26
C ARG A 15 0.73 -9.14 -8.12
N TYR A 16 0.69 -7.81 -8.05
CA TYR A 16 -0.55 -7.06 -7.91
C TYR A 16 -1.43 -7.16 -9.16
N ALA A 17 -0.83 -7.12 -10.36
CA ALA A 17 -1.56 -7.24 -11.62
C ALA A 17 -2.26 -8.60 -11.83
N LYS A 18 -1.86 -9.63 -11.09
CA LYS A 18 -2.51 -10.95 -11.10
C LYS A 18 -3.77 -11.01 -10.23
N VAL A 19 -3.99 -10.03 -9.36
CA VAL A 19 -5.17 -9.99 -8.50
C VAL A 19 -6.32 -9.37 -9.29
N ASN A 20 -7.48 -10.03 -9.32
CA ASN A 20 -8.66 -9.47 -9.96
C ASN A 20 -9.18 -8.28 -9.15
N THR A 21 -9.07 -7.08 -9.71
CA THR A 21 -9.56 -5.83 -9.10
C THR A 21 -10.51 -5.09 -10.03
N GLN A 22 -11.10 -5.78 -11.01
CA GLN A 22 -11.98 -5.16 -11.98
C GLN A 22 -13.20 -4.52 -11.30
N SER A 23 -13.41 -3.23 -11.56
CA SER A 23 -14.56 -2.49 -11.08
C SER A 23 -15.81 -2.75 -11.93
N GLN A 24 -16.99 -2.55 -11.32
CA GLN A 24 -18.27 -2.63 -12.01
C GLN A 24 -18.91 -1.23 -12.10
N PRO A 25 -19.04 -0.67 -13.32
CA PRO A 25 -19.75 0.59 -13.51
C PRO A 25 -21.20 0.51 -13.03
N TYR A 26 -21.75 1.63 -12.57
CA TYR A 26 -23.16 1.78 -12.20
C TYR A 26 -23.66 0.89 -11.04
N SER A 27 -22.76 0.30 -10.24
CA SER A 27 -23.14 -0.55 -9.10
C SER A 27 -23.78 0.22 -7.94
N GLY A 28 -23.52 1.53 -7.81
CA GLY A 28 -24.04 2.35 -6.70
C GLY A 28 -23.41 2.06 -5.34
N THR A 29 -22.43 1.14 -5.28
CA THR A 29 -21.71 0.75 -4.07
C THR A 29 -20.23 1.10 -4.18
N TRP A 30 -19.59 1.26 -3.02
CA TRP A 30 -18.17 1.54 -2.90
C TRP A 30 -17.56 0.56 -1.89
N PRO A 31 -16.63 -0.33 -2.29
CA PRO A 31 -16.19 -0.55 -3.67
C PRO A 31 -17.31 -1.13 -4.55
N THR A 32 -17.09 -1.07 -5.86
CA THR A 32 -18.06 -1.54 -6.86
C THR A 32 -18.10 -3.06 -7.01
N THR A 33 -17.03 -3.75 -6.61
CA THR A 33 -16.90 -5.21 -6.64
C THR A 33 -16.17 -5.69 -5.39
N SER A 34 -16.56 -6.84 -4.85
CA SER A 34 -15.94 -7.41 -3.64
C SER A 34 -14.50 -7.87 -3.86
N CYS A 35 -14.13 -8.27 -5.08
CA CYS A 35 -12.78 -8.72 -5.41
C CYS A 35 -11.71 -7.64 -5.22
N GLN A 36 -12.08 -6.36 -5.21
CA GLN A 36 -11.14 -5.25 -4.91
C GLN A 36 -10.52 -5.39 -3.51
N PHE A 37 -11.25 -5.99 -2.55
CA PHE A 37 -10.72 -6.23 -1.22
C PHE A 37 -9.59 -7.25 -1.19
N ASP A 38 -9.44 -8.13 -2.18
CA ASP A 38 -8.39 -9.14 -2.19
C ASP A 38 -7.01 -8.49 -2.31
N LEU A 39 -6.86 -7.52 -3.24
CA LEU A 39 -5.64 -6.74 -3.34
C LEU A 39 -5.48 -5.84 -2.12
N ALA A 40 -6.56 -5.27 -1.60
CA ALA A 40 -6.47 -4.34 -0.49
C ALA A 40 -5.94 -5.01 0.80
N ARG A 41 -6.41 -6.23 1.09
CA ARG A 41 -5.93 -7.02 2.23
C ARG A 41 -4.46 -7.42 2.06
N MET A 42 -4.05 -7.80 0.84
CA MET A 42 -2.64 -8.08 0.53
C MET A 42 -1.75 -6.85 0.79
N LEU A 43 -2.15 -5.67 0.32
CA LEU A 43 -1.40 -4.44 0.51
C LEU A 43 -1.33 -4.02 1.98
N ARG A 44 -2.43 -4.15 2.74
CA ARG A 44 -2.42 -3.92 4.19
C ARG A 44 -1.36 -4.77 4.89
N ASP A 45 -1.34 -6.07 4.61
CA ASP A 45 -0.42 -6.99 5.26
C ASP A 45 1.04 -6.71 4.84
N GLU A 46 1.26 -6.29 3.58
CA GLU A 46 2.58 -5.83 3.12
C GLU A 46 3.03 -4.53 3.77
N LEU A 47 2.13 -3.55 4.00
CA LEU A 47 2.44 -2.30 4.72
C LEU A 47 2.89 -2.59 6.15
N VAL A 48 2.19 -3.50 6.85
CA VAL A 48 2.62 -3.98 8.19
C VAL A 48 3.98 -4.65 8.10
N GLY A 49 4.19 -5.52 7.10
CA GLY A 49 5.44 -6.25 6.91
C GLY A 49 6.67 -5.37 6.63
N ILE A 50 6.49 -4.18 6.06
CA ILE A 50 7.58 -3.21 5.83
C ILE A 50 7.74 -2.17 6.96
N GLY A 51 6.96 -2.29 8.04
CA GLY A 51 7.07 -1.44 9.23
C GLY A 51 6.28 -0.13 9.17
N VAL A 52 5.26 -0.02 8.31
CA VAL A 52 4.32 1.11 8.36
C VAL A 52 3.47 0.99 9.61
N SER A 53 3.28 2.11 10.31
CA SER A 53 2.47 2.22 11.53
C SER A 53 1.01 2.55 11.21
N ASP A 54 0.10 2.32 12.17
CA ASP A 54 -1.33 2.68 12.08
C ASP A 54 -2.02 2.22 10.78
N VAL A 55 -1.65 1.04 10.28
CA VAL A 55 -2.22 0.51 9.05
C VAL A 55 -3.68 0.13 9.27
N PHE A 56 -4.57 0.74 8.51
CA PHE A 56 -6.01 0.56 8.63
C PHE A 56 -6.66 0.36 7.26
N LEU A 57 -7.47 -0.69 7.12
CA LEU A 57 -8.35 -0.91 5.97
C LEU A 57 -9.78 -0.60 6.40
N ASP A 58 -10.42 0.35 5.73
CA ASP A 58 -11.85 0.55 5.87
C ASP A 58 -12.59 -0.59 5.14
N GLU A 59 -13.12 -1.53 5.91
CA GLU A 59 -13.87 -2.70 5.43
C GLU A 59 -15.17 -2.33 4.70
N LYS A 60 -15.64 -1.07 4.78
CA LYS A 60 -16.78 -0.60 3.99
C LYS A 60 -16.34 -0.06 2.64
N SER A 61 -15.37 0.87 2.61
CA SER A 61 -15.02 1.61 1.39
C SER A 61 -13.83 1.03 0.61
N CYS A 62 -13.14 0.02 1.13
CA CYS A 62 -11.93 -0.57 0.54
C CYS A 62 -10.76 0.41 0.41
N VAL A 63 -10.65 1.36 1.35
CA VAL A 63 -9.54 2.32 1.41
C VAL A 63 -8.54 1.90 2.49
N ILE A 64 -7.25 1.94 2.14
CA ILE A 64 -6.15 1.62 3.06
C ILE A 64 -5.41 2.90 3.42
N TYR A 65 -5.12 3.03 4.72
CA TYR A 65 -4.32 4.08 5.31
C TYR A 65 -3.10 3.47 6.00
N GLY A 66 -2.04 4.26 6.15
CA GLY A 66 -0.86 3.91 6.93
C GLY A 66 -0.05 5.17 7.21
N HIS A 67 0.71 5.14 8.30
CA HIS A 67 1.50 6.25 8.78
C HIS A 67 2.98 5.89 8.78
N ILE A 68 3.79 6.78 8.21
CA ILE A 68 5.25 6.68 8.25
C ILE A 68 5.72 7.83 9.14
N HIS A 69 6.32 7.48 10.27
CA HIS A 69 6.83 8.49 11.20
C HIS A 69 7.96 9.30 10.56
N SER A 70 8.05 10.56 10.94
CA SER A 70 9.19 11.40 10.54
C SER A 70 10.39 11.08 11.42
N GLU A 71 11.41 10.43 10.87
CA GLU A 71 12.75 10.46 11.47
C GLU A 71 13.48 11.74 11.01
N ILE A 72 13.33 12.83 11.77
CA ILE A 72 14.31 13.92 11.71
C ILE A 72 15.55 13.42 12.44
N ARG A 73 16.53 12.86 11.71
CA ARG A 73 17.87 12.66 12.24
C ARG A 73 18.38 14.03 12.66
N ASN A 74 18.45 14.30 13.97
CA ASN A 74 18.91 15.54 14.58
C ASN A 74 20.21 15.98 13.90
N LYS A 75 20.12 16.86 12.88
CA LYS A 75 21.28 17.57 12.38
C LYS A 75 21.47 18.68 13.40
N SER A 76 22.34 18.41 14.37
CA SER A 76 22.90 19.41 15.26
C SER A 76 23.54 20.48 14.37
N TRP A 77 22.77 21.49 13.99
CA TRP A 77 23.33 22.71 13.42
C TRP A 77 24.06 23.35 14.58
N ASN A 78 25.39 23.24 14.57
CA ASN A 78 26.25 23.93 15.52
C ASN A 78 25.82 25.39 15.53
N LYS A 79 25.36 25.85 16.70
CA LYS A 79 25.13 27.26 16.99
C LYS A 79 26.39 28.02 16.58
N ILE A 80 26.19 28.96 15.67
CA ILE A 80 27.15 30.01 15.30
C ILE A 80 27.53 30.77 16.58
#